data_AF-A0A3C1F3G7-F1
#
_entry.id   AF-A0A3C1F3G7-F1
#
_cell.length_a   1.000
_cell.length_b   1.000
_cell.length_c   1.000
_cell.angle_alpha   90.00
_cell.angle_beta   90.00
_cell.angle_gamma   90.00
#
_symmetry.space_group_name_H-M   'P 1'
#
loop_
_entity.id
_entity.type
_entity.pdbx_description
1 polymer ?
#
loop_
_entity_poly.entity_id
_entity_poly.type
_entity_poly.pdbx_seq_one_letter_code
_entity_poly.pdbx_strand_id
1 'polypeptide(L)'
;MVFSCAHVLLGAHEFSSQFTDVIVNRSSESLDVSTMGTGTRKHKGGVKDASVTGKGFVNLGSSLMDGVIFGGVAADATLATVFINGIPVVACSTAGGYGMTGVSVKHVVGGSYGQLLPFDLDLQTQHDLVHAVVLDNALSTAWSTGANTGTAIPLSTSGMSTEEKLYGGFHITALSTGIVSNGISAVIAAASSSGFATSDTRITFSAKTCKSGTWATPIASSALSTDQPFVRAVITVATGTSTGYSASGLIWVGHQ
;
A
#
# COMPACT_ATOMS: atom_id res chain seq x y z
N MET A 1 -11.40 0.64 18.43
CA MET A 1 -11.98 -0.51 17.73
C MET A 1 -10.84 -1.49 17.53
N VAL A 2 -10.94 -2.72 18.03
CA VAL A 2 -9.89 -3.75 17.86
C VAL A 2 -10.17 -4.48 16.55
N PHE A 3 -9.23 -4.46 15.62
CA PHE A 3 -9.43 -4.97 14.26
C PHE A 3 -8.87 -6.39 14.15
N SER A 4 -9.74 -7.41 14.20
CA SER A 4 -9.33 -8.82 14.24
C SER A 4 -8.80 -9.38 12.91
N CYS A 5 -8.99 -8.66 11.80
CA CYS A 5 -8.60 -9.09 10.45
C CYS A 5 -7.71 -8.07 9.72
N ALA A 6 -7.09 -7.14 10.44
CA ALA A 6 -6.28 -6.10 9.80
C ALA A 6 -5.02 -6.69 9.17
N HIS A 7 -4.67 -6.23 7.96
CA HIS A 7 -3.37 -6.53 7.37
C HIS A 7 -2.47 -5.29 7.35
N VAL A 8 -1.20 -5.46 7.72
CA VAL A 8 -0.17 -4.41 7.68
C VAL A 8 0.98 -4.89 6.82
N LEU A 9 1.27 -4.14 5.76
CA LEU A 9 2.42 -4.37 4.91
C LEU A 9 3.35 -3.17 4.94
N LEU A 10 4.63 -3.42 5.21
CA LEU A 10 5.69 -2.41 5.20
C LEU A 10 6.77 -2.84 4.20
N GLY A 11 6.95 -2.07 3.15
CA GLY A 11 7.83 -2.36 2.03
C GLY A 11 7.51 -3.73 1.43
N ALA A 12 8.42 -4.67 1.63
CA ALA A 12 8.33 -6.03 1.10
C ALA A 12 7.83 -7.07 2.10
N HIS A 13 7.32 -6.64 3.26
CA HIS A 13 7.02 -7.53 4.38
C HIS A 13 5.56 -7.42 4.81
N GLU A 14 4.97 -8.55 5.15
CA GLU A 14 3.63 -8.67 5.74
C GLU A 14 3.84 -8.95 7.24
N PHE A 15 3.33 -8.05 8.08
CA PHE A 15 3.57 -8.06 9.53
C PHE A 15 2.28 -8.21 10.34
N SER A 16 1.18 -8.57 9.70
CA SER A 16 -0.16 -8.52 10.30
C SER A 16 -0.27 -9.38 11.56
N SER A 17 0.44 -10.51 11.60
CA SER A 17 0.48 -11.40 12.76
C SER A 17 1.28 -10.88 13.97
N GLN A 18 2.04 -9.79 13.79
CA GLN A 18 2.97 -9.28 14.80
C GLN A 18 2.44 -8.02 15.50
N PHE A 19 1.44 -7.35 14.92
CA PHE A 19 0.75 -6.24 15.55
C PHE A 19 -0.43 -6.72 16.40
N THR A 20 -0.57 -6.15 17.59
CA THR A 20 -1.79 -6.25 18.40
C THR A 20 -2.75 -5.11 18.10
N ASP A 21 -2.19 -3.92 17.84
CA ASP A 21 -2.96 -2.71 17.55
C ASP A 21 -2.28 -1.90 16.44
N VAL A 22 -3.10 -1.30 15.59
CA VAL A 22 -2.68 -0.42 14.50
C VAL A 22 -3.65 0.74 14.40
N ILE A 23 -3.13 1.95 14.31
CA ILE A 23 -3.90 3.19 14.22
C ILE A 23 -3.37 3.98 13.03
N VAL A 24 -4.27 4.38 12.14
CA VAL A 24 -4.00 5.34 11.07
C VAL A 24 -4.56 6.69 11.51
N ASN A 25 -3.67 7.66 11.71
CA ASN A 25 -4.04 9.03 12.06
C ASN A 25 -3.90 9.92 10.83
N ARG A 26 -4.86 10.82 10.66
CA ARG A 26 -4.81 11.92 9.70
C ARG A 26 -5.12 13.20 10.46
N SER A 27 -4.26 14.18 10.35
CA SER A 27 -4.43 15.48 10.98
C SER A 27 -4.26 16.60 9.96
N SER A 28 -4.74 17.78 10.33
CA SER A 28 -4.45 19.01 9.61
C SER A 28 -4.30 20.14 10.60
N GLU A 29 -3.31 20.99 10.36
CA GLU A 29 -3.19 22.25 11.08
C GLU A 29 -4.45 23.10 10.86
N SER A 30 -4.94 23.75 11.92
CA SER A 30 -6.10 24.64 11.84
C SER A 30 -5.63 26.09 11.95
N LEU A 31 -5.56 26.78 10.82
CA LEU A 31 -5.17 28.19 10.75
C LEU A 31 -6.38 29.08 11.05
N ASP A 32 -6.21 30.07 11.92
CA ASP A 32 -7.24 31.06 12.20
C ASP A 32 -7.26 32.13 11.10
N VAL A 33 -8.44 32.38 10.54
CA VAL A 33 -8.67 33.39 9.50
C VAL A 33 -9.81 34.35 9.90
N SER A 34 -10.06 34.48 11.20
CA SER A 34 -11.06 35.39 11.73
C SER A 34 -10.72 36.83 11.35
N THR A 35 -11.63 37.50 10.64
CA THR A 35 -11.49 38.90 10.23
C THR A 35 -12.34 39.81 11.11
N MET A 36 -12.03 41.11 11.14
CA MET A 36 -12.87 42.09 11.83
C MET A 36 -14.32 42.04 11.33
N GLY A 37 -15.28 42.18 12.25
CA GLY A 37 -16.72 42.08 11.95
C GLY A 37 -17.29 40.66 11.92
N THR A 38 -16.49 39.63 12.23
CA THR A 38 -16.99 38.26 12.41
C THR A 38 -17.30 37.98 13.89
N GLY A 39 -18.51 37.51 14.18
CA GLY A 39 -18.94 37.15 15.54
C GLY A 39 -18.52 35.75 16.00
N THR A 40 -17.84 34.99 15.14
CA THR A 40 -17.43 33.60 15.37
C THR A 40 -16.03 33.37 14.80
N ARG A 41 -15.23 32.52 15.45
CA ARG A 41 -13.93 32.10 14.93
C ARG A 41 -14.08 31.39 13.58
N LYS A 42 -13.24 31.75 12.60
CA LYS A 42 -13.17 31.11 11.29
C LYS A 42 -11.84 30.39 11.15
N HIS A 43 -11.87 29.17 10.62
CA HIS A 43 -10.68 28.35 10.44
C HIS A 43 -10.49 27.97 8.97
N LYS A 44 -9.22 27.85 8.55
CA LYS A 44 -8.81 27.30 7.26
C LYS A 44 -7.81 26.16 7.51
N GLY A 45 -7.88 25.11 6.71
CA GLY A 45 -6.91 24.00 6.79
C GLY A 45 -5.51 24.47 6.40
N GLY A 46 -4.54 24.17 7.25
CA GLY A 46 -3.11 24.33 7.01
C GLY A 46 -2.48 23.03 6.52
N VAL A 47 -1.26 22.75 6.96
CA VAL A 47 -0.50 21.55 6.55
C VAL A 47 -1.23 20.30 7.02
N LYS A 48 -1.42 19.34 6.09
CA LYS A 48 -1.98 18.02 6.39
C LYS A 48 -0.86 17.07 6.72
N ASP A 49 -1.10 16.21 7.69
CA ASP A 49 -0.16 15.18 8.12
C ASP A 49 -0.90 13.85 8.33
N ALA A 50 -0.17 12.75 8.22
CA ALA A 50 -0.67 11.41 8.49
C ALA A 50 0.41 10.56 9.14
N SER A 51 -0.01 9.69 10.05
CA SER A 51 0.88 8.74 10.69
C SER A 51 0.22 7.39 10.88
N VAL A 52 1.03 6.35 10.91
CA VAL A 52 0.61 5.01 11.31
C VAL A 52 1.38 4.64 12.55
N THR A 53 0.66 4.44 13.65
CA THR A 53 1.23 3.92 14.88
C THR A 53 0.78 2.49 15.10
N GLY A 54 1.68 1.66 15.61
CA GLY A 54 1.36 0.26 15.88
C GLY A 54 2.10 -0.26 17.09
N LYS A 55 1.48 -1.23 17.74
CA LYS A 55 2.03 -1.93 18.91
C LYS A 55 1.96 -3.43 18.68
N GLY A 56 2.86 -4.16 19.31
CA GLY A 56 2.80 -5.62 19.31
C GLY A 56 3.92 -6.25 20.12
N PHE A 57 4.23 -7.50 19.79
CA PHE A 57 5.29 -8.26 20.47
C PHE A 57 6.43 -8.59 19.52
N VAL A 58 7.65 -8.39 20.02
CA VAL A 58 8.89 -8.60 19.27
C VAL A 58 9.06 -10.07 18.94
N ASN A 59 9.24 -10.36 17.65
CA ASN A 59 9.72 -11.64 17.16
C ASN A 59 11.13 -11.46 16.60
N LEU A 60 12.10 -12.16 17.20
CA LEU A 60 13.52 -12.04 16.88
C LEU A 60 13.89 -12.91 15.68
N GLY A 61 14.47 -12.29 14.67
CA GLY A 61 14.95 -12.96 13.45
C GLY A 61 15.26 -11.95 12.37
N SER A 62 16.20 -12.26 11.48
CA SER A 62 16.66 -11.34 10.42
C SER A 62 15.57 -11.00 9.38
N SER A 63 14.57 -11.88 9.23
CA SER A 63 13.40 -11.69 8.36
C SER A 63 12.12 -11.38 9.13
N LEU A 64 12.21 -11.26 10.46
CA LEU A 64 11.10 -10.94 11.34
C LEU A 64 11.12 -9.45 11.67
N MET A 65 10.06 -9.01 12.36
CA MET A 65 9.80 -7.60 12.63
C MET A 65 11.01 -6.81 13.07
N ASP A 66 11.74 -7.34 14.07
CA ASP A 66 12.82 -6.62 14.72
C ASP A 66 13.94 -6.30 13.75
N GLY A 67 14.44 -7.30 13.02
CA GLY A 67 15.51 -7.10 12.05
C GLY A 67 15.14 -6.16 10.91
N VAL A 68 13.89 -6.24 10.42
CA VAL A 68 13.42 -5.44 9.29
C VAL A 68 13.07 -4.01 9.70
N ILE A 69 12.30 -3.84 10.78
CA ILE A 69 11.87 -2.52 11.26
C ILE A 69 13.05 -1.77 11.86
N PHE A 70 13.89 -2.42 12.67
CA PHE A 70 15.09 -1.78 13.22
C PHE A 70 16.06 -1.36 12.11
N GLY A 71 16.31 -2.23 11.12
CA GLY A 71 17.13 -1.89 9.95
C GLY A 71 16.51 -0.82 9.05
N GLY A 72 15.19 -0.62 9.13
CA GLY A 72 14.43 0.41 8.42
C GLY A 72 14.19 1.70 9.20
N VAL A 73 14.63 1.80 10.46
CA VAL A 73 14.56 3.08 11.21
C VAL A 73 15.44 4.10 10.48
N ALA A 74 14.88 5.28 10.22
CA ALA A 74 15.49 6.32 9.40
C ALA A 74 15.72 5.93 7.92
N ALA A 75 15.19 4.80 7.43
CA ALA A 75 15.12 4.52 6.00
C ALA A 75 14.03 5.38 5.36
N ASP A 76 14.36 5.97 4.22
CA ASP A 76 13.47 6.90 3.54
C ASP A 76 12.38 6.17 2.72
N ALA A 77 11.23 6.83 2.56
CA ALA A 77 10.18 6.47 1.61
C ALA A 77 9.68 5.01 1.63
N THR A 78 9.54 4.38 2.80
CA THR A 78 9.03 3.00 2.88
C THR A 78 7.53 2.98 2.57
N LEU A 79 7.12 2.23 1.55
CA LEU A 79 5.71 1.98 1.24
C LEU A 79 5.03 1.28 2.41
N ALA A 80 4.03 1.90 3.01
CA ALA A 80 3.21 1.34 4.07
C ALA A 80 1.75 1.22 3.62
N THR A 81 1.15 0.04 3.81
CA THR A 81 -0.29 -0.15 3.63
C THR A 81 -0.93 -0.82 4.82
N VAL A 82 -2.12 -0.34 5.17
CA VAL A 82 -2.93 -0.85 6.27
C VAL A 82 -4.35 -1.13 5.76
N PHE A 83 -4.73 -2.40 5.74
CA PHE A 83 -6.07 -2.84 5.37
C PHE A 83 -6.87 -3.19 6.62
N ILE A 84 -7.62 -2.22 7.14
CA ILE A 84 -8.27 -2.30 8.46
C ILE A 84 -9.35 -3.40 8.52
N ASN A 85 -10.10 -3.59 7.43
CA ASN A 85 -11.16 -4.59 7.33
C ASN A 85 -10.68 -5.89 6.65
N GLY A 86 -9.37 -6.10 6.63
CA GLY A 86 -8.73 -7.17 5.91
C GLY A 86 -8.60 -6.92 4.41
N ILE A 87 -7.96 -7.87 3.74
CA ILE A 87 -7.79 -7.84 2.30
C ILE A 87 -8.92 -8.67 1.69
N PRO A 88 -9.79 -8.09 0.83
CA PRO A 88 -10.86 -8.86 0.23
C PRO A 88 -10.27 -10.01 -0.60
N VAL A 89 -10.67 -11.23 -0.26
CA VAL A 89 -10.43 -12.42 -1.07
C VAL A 89 -11.46 -12.37 -2.19
N VAL A 90 -11.02 -11.97 -3.38
CA VAL A 90 -11.68 -11.98 -4.70
C VAL A 90 -13.21 -11.85 -4.70
N ALA A 91 -13.69 -10.76 -5.31
CA ALA A 91 -15.09 -10.56 -5.74
C ALA A 91 -16.16 -10.33 -4.66
N CYS A 92 -15.88 -9.60 -3.58
CA CYS A 92 -16.88 -8.72 -2.97
C CYS A 92 -16.28 -7.80 -1.91
N SER A 93 -16.85 -6.60 -1.84
CA SER A 93 -16.57 -5.48 -0.95
C SER A 93 -15.44 -4.53 -1.37
N THR A 94 -15.83 -3.27 -1.44
CA THR A 94 -15.02 -2.04 -1.48
C THR A 94 -14.24 -1.85 -0.16
N ALA A 95 -13.71 -2.93 0.41
CA ALA A 95 -12.86 -2.87 1.59
C ALA A 95 -11.54 -2.20 1.20
N GLY A 96 -11.53 -0.87 1.29
CA GLY A 96 -10.36 -0.05 1.11
C GLY A 96 -9.49 -0.06 2.36
N GLY A 97 -8.18 -0.07 2.16
CA GLY A 97 -7.19 0.26 3.16
C GLY A 97 -6.69 1.69 2.99
N TYR A 98 -5.58 1.96 3.66
CA TYR A 98 -4.82 3.19 3.53
C TYR A 98 -3.42 2.86 3.00
N GLY A 99 -2.97 3.61 2.01
CA GLY A 99 -1.61 3.55 1.50
C GLY A 99 -0.89 4.87 1.72
N MET A 100 0.39 4.80 2.09
CA MET A 100 1.28 5.95 2.16
C MET A 100 2.73 5.51 1.92
N THR A 101 3.62 6.46 1.68
CA THR A 101 5.05 6.26 1.97
C THR A 101 5.37 6.97 3.27
N GLY A 102 6.21 6.34 4.09
CA GLY A 102 6.60 6.93 5.36
C GLY A 102 8.01 6.57 5.78
N VAL A 103 8.49 7.34 6.74
CA VAL A 103 9.75 7.10 7.44
C VAL A 103 9.41 6.49 8.80
N SER A 104 10.09 5.40 9.15
CA SER A 104 10.00 4.84 10.50
C SER A 104 10.81 5.74 11.45
N VAL A 105 10.09 6.49 12.28
CA VAL A 105 10.66 7.50 13.17
C VAL A 105 11.10 6.89 14.50
N LYS A 106 10.42 5.82 14.94
CA LYS A 106 10.67 5.22 16.24
C LYS A 106 10.38 3.73 16.24
N HIS A 107 11.36 2.96 16.74
CA HIS A 107 11.20 1.57 17.16
C HIS A 107 11.77 1.46 18.57
N VAL A 108 10.90 1.28 19.57
CA VAL A 108 11.33 1.09 20.97
C VAL A 108 10.97 -0.31 21.42
N VAL A 109 11.98 -1.00 21.94
CA VAL A 109 11.88 -2.33 22.51
C VAL A 109 12.15 -2.18 24.01
N GLY A 110 11.18 -2.52 24.85
CA GLY A 110 11.32 -2.38 26.30
C GLY A 110 10.23 -3.10 27.07
N GLY A 111 10.59 -3.98 28.00
CA GLY A 111 9.65 -4.79 28.76
C GLY A 111 10.13 -5.08 30.18
N SER A 112 9.22 -5.61 31.00
CA SER A 112 9.54 -6.08 32.36
C SER A 112 9.92 -7.56 32.36
N TYR A 113 10.67 -7.99 33.38
CA TYR A 113 11.02 -9.40 33.54
C TYR A 113 9.76 -10.27 33.63
N GLY A 114 9.74 -11.39 32.89
CA GLY A 114 8.62 -12.34 32.87
C GLY A 114 7.46 -11.98 31.92
N GLN A 115 7.61 -10.95 31.08
CA GLN A 115 6.61 -10.57 30.06
C GLN A 115 7.16 -10.76 28.64
N LEU A 116 6.26 -10.91 27.66
CA LEU A 116 6.62 -10.82 26.25
C LEU A 116 7.15 -9.42 25.96
N LEU A 117 8.22 -9.33 25.17
CA LEU A 117 8.90 -8.07 24.85
C LEU A 117 8.04 -7.25 23.88
N PRO A 118 7.49 -6.09 24.27
CA PRO A 118 6.66 -5.31 23.37
C PRO A 118 7.51 -4.42 22.47
N PHE A 119 6.92 -4.00 21.35
CA PHE A 119 7.44 -2.93 20.51
C PHE A 119 6.39 -1.84 20.28
N ASP A 120 6.88 -0.63 20.06
CA ASP A 120 6.12 0.49 19.53
C ASP A 120 6.73 0.92 18.18
N LEU A 121 5.88 1.06 17.17
CA LEU A 121 6.20 1.59 15.84
C LEU A 121 5.49 2.94 15.63
N ASP A 122 6.24 3.91 15.12
CA ASP A 122 5.69 5.17 14.60
C ASP A 122 6.23 5.44 13.19
N LEU A 123 5.32 5.46 12.22
CA LEU A 123 5.57 5.79 10.81
C LEU A 123 4.92 7.13 10.50
N GLN A 124 5.73 8.10 10.08
CA GLN A 124 5.24 9.41 9.64
C GLN A 124 5.20 9.47 8.13
N THR A 125 4.14 10.06 7.58
CA THR A 125 3.97 10.16 6.14
C THR A 125 5.01 11.10 5.53
N GLN A 126 5.58 10.69 4.40
CA GLN A 126 6.42 11.55 3.56
C GLN A 126 5.63 12.10 2.36
N HIS A 127 4.60 11.38 1.93
CA HIS A 127 3.74 11.73 0.80
C HIS A 127 2.25 11.70 1.21
N ASP A 128 1.36 11.72 0.23
CA ASP A 128 -0.08 11.71 0.47
C ASP A 128 -0.55 10.37 1.06
N LEU A 129 -1.41 10.45 2.08
CA LEU A 129 -2.23 9.32 2.52
C LEU A 129 -3.40 9.14 1.54
N VAL A 130 -3.52 7.94 0.97
CA VAL A 130 -4.54 7.62 -0.04
C VAL A 130 -5.41 6.45 0.41
N HIS A 131 -6.68 6.46 -0.02
CA HIS A 131 -7.54 5.29 0.11
C HIS A 131 -7.09 4.24 -0.91
N ALA A 132 -6.58 3.12 -0.42
CA ALA A 132 -6.03 2.04 -1.24
C ALA A 132 -7.07 0.94 -1.46
N VAL A 133 -7.30 0.56 -2.71
CA VAL A 133 -8.16 -0.55 -3.12
C VAL A 133 -7.28 -1.62 -3.76
N VAL A 134 -7.44 -2.86 -3.31
CA VAL A 134 -6.64 -3.99 -3.80
C VAL A 134 -7.11 -4.40 -5.20
N LEU A 135 -6.18 -4.44 -6.14
CA LEU A 135 -6.42 -4.91 -7.52
C LEU A 135 -6.15 -6.41 -7.66
N ASP A 136 -5.14 -6.90 -6.95
CA ASP A 136 -4.82 -8.33 -6.86
C ASP A 136 -4.05 -8.66 -5.58
N ASN A 137 -4.26 -9.87 -5.06
CA ASN A 137 -3.69 -10.36 -3.82
C ASN A 137 -3.19 -11.80 -3.97
N ALA A 138 -1.87 -11.97 -3.85
CA ALA A 138 -1.19 -13.26 -3.88
C ALA A 138 -0.42 -13.56 -2.59
N LEU A 139 -0.90 -13.04 -1.45
CA LEU A 139 -0.27 -13.29 -0.14
C LEU A 139 -0.50 -14.72 0.35
N SER A 140 -1.66 -15.33 0.04
CA SER A 140 -2.00 -16.71 0.41
C SER A 140 -1.80 -17.71 -0.74
N THR A 141 -2.00 -17.27 -1.98
CA THR A 141 -1.84 -18.08 -3.19
C THR A 141 -0.90 -17.34 -4.13
N ALA A 142 0.30 -17.88 -4.36
CA ALA A 142 1.32 -17.21 -5.17
C ALA A 142 0.87 -17.08 -6.64
N TRP A 143 1.25 -15.98 -7.26
CA TRP A 143 1.20 -15.83 -8.71
C TRP A 143 2.10 -16.86 -9.37
N SER A 144 1.57 -17.51 -10.40
CA SER A 144 2.33 -18.42 -11.25
C SER A 144 3.09 -17.66 -12.33
N THR A 145 4.03 -18.34 -12.96
CA THR A 145 4.70 -17.88 -14.19
C THR A 145 3.72 -17.32 -15.23
N GLY A 146 4.10 -16.24 -15.89
CA GLY A 146 3.32 -15.61 -16.96
C GLY A 146 2.52 -14.41 -16.47
N ALA A 147 1.51 -14.03 -17.27
CA ALA A 147 0.62 -12.91 -16.95
C ALA A 147 -0.51 -13.38 -16.03
N ASN A 148 -0.59 -12.78 -14.85
CA ASN A 148 -1.67 -12.93 -13.88
C ASN A 148 -2.50 -11.65 -13.93
N THR A 149 -3.80 -11.79 -14.17
CA THR A 149 -4.70 -10.64 -14.34
C THR A 149 -5.57 -10.50 -13.10
N GLY A 150 -5.47 -9.34 -12.44
CA GLY A 150 -6.28 -8.99 -11.28
C GLY A 150 -7.73 -8.67 -11.63
N THR A 151 -8.50 -8.37 -10.60
CA THR A 151 -9.93 -8.05 -10.76
C THR A 151 -10.09 -6.65 -11.35
N ALA A 152 -11.02 -6.51 -12.30
CA ALA A 152 -11.47 -5.22 -12.82
C ALA A 152 -12.32 -4.49 -11.79
N ILE A 153 -11.93 -3.27 -11.41
CA ILE A 153 -12.69 -2.41 -10.50
C ILE A 153 -12.99 -1.05 -11.16
N PRO A 154 -14.15 -0.44 -10.90
CA PRO A 154 -14.38 0.95 -11.28
C PRO A 154 -13.55 1.87 -10.36
N LEU A 155 -12.77 2.77 -10.96
CA LEU A 155 -11.97 3.79 -10.26
C LEU A 155 -12.84 4.78 -9.50
N SER A 156 -13.98 5.14 -10.09
CA SER A 156 -15.02 5.95 -9.45
C SER A 156 -16.35 5.71 -10.15
N THR A 157 -17.45 5.89 -9.43
CA THR A 157 -18.80 5.88 -10.00
C THR A 157 -19.21 7.25 -10.59
N SER A 158 -18.42 8.31 -10.32
CA SER A 158 -18.76 9.71 -10.62
C SER A 158 -17.69 10.46 -11.43
N GLY A 159 -16.60 9.81 -11.83
CA GLY A 159 -15.42 10.46 -12.43
C GLY A 159 -14.44 10.98 -11.37
N MET A 160 -13.16 11.05 -11.73
CA MET A 160 -12.14 11.69 -10.89
C MET A 160 -12.11 13.20 -11.14
N SER A 161 -12.02 14.01 -10.09
CA SER A 161 -11.91 15.47 -10.25
C SER A 161 -10.55 15.84 -10.85
N THR A 162 -10.45 16.99 -11.55
CA THR A 162 -9.19 17.47 -12.16
C THR A 162 -8.06 17.73 -11.17
N GLU A 163 -8.36 17.76 -9.87
CA GLU A 163 -7.39 17.94 -8.79
C GLU A 163 -6.93 16.61 -8.17
N GLU A 164 -7.63 15.51 -8.45
CA GLU A 164 -7.29 14.19 -7.93
C GLU A 164 -6.12 13.57 -8.68
N LYS A 165 -5.40 12.67 -8.01
CA LYS A 165 -4.32 11.89 -8.61
C LYS A 165 -4.58 10.41 -8.40
N LEU A 166 -4.15 9.62 -9.38
CA LEU A 166 -4.10 8.18 -9.30
C LEU A 166 -2.77 7.75 -8.71
N TYR A 167 -2.85 6.94 -7.67
CA TYR A 167 -1.72 6.34 -6.97
C TYR A 167 -1.76 4.83 -7.13
N GLY A 168 -0.60 4.20 -7.03
CA GLY A 168 -0.49 2.75 -7.02
C GLY A 168 0.71 2.31 -6.20
N GLY A 169 0.56 1.19 -5.52
CA GLY A 169 1.64 0.57 -4.79
C GLY A 169 1.71 -0.93 -5.06
N PHE A 170 2.93 -1.43 -5.07
CA PHE A 170 3.21 -2.83 -5.34
C PHE A 170 4.13 -3.42 -4.27
N HIS A 171 3.59 -4.35 -3.50
CA HIS A 171 4.31 -5.13 -2.50
C HIS A 171 4.67 -6.48 -3.09
N ILE A 172 5.95 -6.85 -3.07
CA ILE A 172 6.46 -8.16 -3.47
C ILE A 172 7.07 -8.81 -2.24
N THR A 173 6.36 -9.75 -1.64
CA THR A 173 6.68 -10.33 -0.33
C THR A 173 7.47 -11.64 -0.42
N ALA A 174 7.38 -12.34 -1.55
CA ALA A 174 8.20 -13.50 -1.84
C ALA A 174 8.43 -13.67 -3.33
N LEU A 175 9.59 -14.22 -3.69
CA LEU A 175 9.92 -14.68 -5.04
C LEU A 175 10.63 -16.02 -4.89
N SER A 176 10.27 -17.01 -5.70
CA SER A 176 10.98 -18.29 -5.73
C SER A 176 12.38 -18.09 -6.28
N THR A 177 13.42 -18.47 -5.54
CA THR A 177 14.81 -18.32 -5.98
C THR A 177 15.17 -19.44 -6.95
N GLY A 178 15.28 -19.13 -8.24
CA GLY A 178 15.85 -19.99 -9.27
C GLY A 178 16.97 -19.24 -9.99
N ILE A 179 18.08 -19.92 -10.29
CA ILE A 179 19.33 -19.31 -10.79
C ILE A 179 19.16 -18.88 -12.26
N VAL A 180 18.57 -17.71 -12.50
CA VAL A 180 18.78 -16.75 -13.61
C VAL A 180 17.79 -15.58 -13.44
N SER A 181 17.99 -14.48 -14.18
CA SER A 181 17.27 -13.19 -14.15
C SER A 181 15.73 -13.27 -14.20
N ASN A 182 15.12 -13.77 -13.13
CA ASN A 182 13.69 -13.84 -12.95
C ASN A 182 13.22 -12.52 -12.35
N GLY A 183 12.21 -11.92 -12.97
CA GLY A 183 11.69 -10.63 -12.59
C GLY A 183 10.19 -10.69 -12.43
N ILE A 184 9.67 -9.97 -11.44
CA ILE A 184 8.26 -9.65 -11.37
C ILE A 184 8.06 -8.18 -11.73
N SER A 185 7.15 -7.93 -12.67
CA SER A 185 6.71 -6.60 -13.05
C SER A 185 5.19 -6.53 -12.97
N ALA A 186 4.65 -5.32 -12.96
CA ALA A 186 3.21 -5.12 -12.99
C ALA A 186 2.86 -3.87 -13.76
N VAL A 187 1.67 -3.86 -14.36
CA VAL A 187 1.04 -2.65 -14.87
C VAL A 187 -0.35 -2.51 -14.29
N ILE A 188 -0.77 -1.26 -14.06
CA ILE A 188 -2.17 -0.94 -13.83
C ILE A 188 -2.72 -0.45 -15.16
N ALA A 189 -3.60 -1.26 -15.75
CA ALA A 189 -4.26 -0.95 -17.01
C ALA A 189 -5.65 -0.36 -16.74
N ALA A 190 -6.09 0.54 -17.61
CA ALA A 190 -7.44 1.11 -17.60
C ALA A 190 -8.20 0.75 -18.89
N ALA A 191 -9.52 0.61 -18.80
CA ALA A 191 -10.38 0.28 -19.93
C ALA A 191 -11.78 0.91 -19.78
N SER A 192 -12.48 1.02 -20.91
CA SER A 192 -13.84 1.55 -20.98
C SER A 192 -14.92 0.62 -20.42
N SER A 193 -14.59 -0.66 -20.28
CA SER A 193 -15.49 -1.68 -19.72
C SER A 193 -14.71 -2.66 -18.86
N SER A 194 -15.41 -3.31 -17.94
CA SER A 194 -14.87 -4.39 -17.10
C SER A 194 -14.35 -5.59 -17.89
N GLY A 195 -14.69 -5.71 -19.17
CA GLY A 195 -14.18 -6.74 -20.07
C GLY A 195 -12.78 -6.48 -20.63
N PHE A 196 -12.27 -5.24 -20.54
CA PHE A 196 -10.92 -4.87 -21.00
C PHE A 196 -10.62 -5.27 -22.47
N ALA A 197 -11.58 -5.10 -23.37
CA ALA A 197 -11.40 -5.40 -24.80
C ALA A 197 -10.31 -4.53 -25.45
N THR A 198 -10.26 -3.26 -25.05
CA THR A 198 -9.16 -2.33 -25.30
C THR A 198 -8.70 -1.76 -23.97
N SER A 199 -7.39 -1.60 -23.78
CA SER A 199 -6.84 -1.13 -22.52
C SER A 199 -5.60 -0.28 -22.73
N ASP A 200 -5.49 0.78 -21.93
CA ASP A 200 -4.30 1.63 -21.87
C ASP A 200 -3.55 1.37 -20.56
N THR A 201 -2.22 1.42 -20.63
CA THR A 201 -1.40 1.34 -19.42
C THR A 201 -1.38 2.70 -18.72
N ARG A 202 -1.72 2.72 -17.43
CA ARG A 202 -1.65 3.91 -16.59
C ARG A 202 -0.35 3.93 -15.80
N ILE A 203 -0.16 2.95 -14.93
CA ILE A 203 1.03 2.86 -14.08
C ILE A 203 1.85 1.64 -14.52
N THR A 204 3.17 1.82 -14.61
CA THR A 204 4.13 0.74 -14.89
C THR A 204 5.08 0.58 -13.70
N PHE A 205 5.18 -0.64 -13.19
CA PHE A 205 6.18 -1.04 -12.21
C PHE A 205 7.30 -1.81 -12.91
N SER A 206 8.51 -1.26 -12.88
CA SER A 206 9.70 -1.91 -13.44
C SER A 206 9.94 -3.28 -12.80
N ALA A 207 10.50 -4.20 -13.58
CA ALA A 207 10.80 -5.55 -13.12
C ALA A 207 11.73 -5.53 -11.89
N LYS A 208 11.38 -6.35 -10.89
CA LYS A 208 12.16 -6.55 -9.66
C LYS A 208 12.61 -8.00 -9.57
N THR A 209 13.87 -8.20 -9.21
CA THR A 209 14.48 -9.53 -9.02
C THR A 209 14.55 -9.94 -7.54
N CYS A 210 14.13 -9.06 -6.64
CA CYS A 210 14.13 -9.25 -5.20
C CYS A 210 12.82 -8.74 -4.60
N LYS A 211 12.60 -9.10 -3.32
CA LYS A 211 11.47 -8.58 -2.53
C LYS A 211 11.57 -7.06 -2.47
N SER A 212 10.46 -6.35 -2.69
CA SER A 212 10.43 -4.89 -2.59
C SER A 212 9.02 -4.36 -2.37
N GLY A 213 8.90 -3.16 -1.83
CA GLY A 213 7.70 -2.35 -1.89
C GLY A 213 7.96 -1.12 -2.75
N THR A 214 7.12 -0.86 -3.74
CA THR A 214 7.31 0.28 -4.66
C THR A 214 6.06 1.15 -4.69
N TRP A 215 6.21 2.43 -4.38
CA TRP A 215 5.22 3.47 -4.64
C TRP A 215 5.43 4.02 -6.05
N ALA A 216 4.39 4.03 -6.87
CA ALA A 216 4.48 4.58 -8.22
C ALA A 216 4.44 6.11 -8.22
N THR A 217 5.04 6.73 -9.24
CA THR A 217 4.82 8.16 -9.50
C THR A 217 3.33 8.42 -9.74
N PRO A 218 2.68 9.32 -8.98
CA PRO A 218 1.25 9.58 -9.12
C PRO A 218 0.93 10.17 -10.48
N ILE A 219 -0.22 9.79 -11.05
CA ILE A 219 -0.70 10.30 -12.34
C ILE A 219 -1.82 11.30 -12.06
N ALA A 220 -1.70 12.51 -12.61
CA ALA A 220 -2.77 13.50 -12.52
C ALA A 220 -4.04 13.01 -13.23
N SER A 221 -5.21 13.31 -12.68
CA SER A 221 -6.50 12.94 -13.28
C SER A 221 -6.71 13.49 -14.69
N SER A 222 -6.12 14.64 -15.02
CA SER A 222 -6.15 15.20 -16.38
C SER A 222 -5.45 14.33 -17.43
N ALA A 223 -4.53 13.45 -16.99
CA ALA A 223 -3.89 12.45 -17.84
C ALA A 223 -4.68 11.13 -17.89
N LEU A 224 -5.76 10.99 -17.11
CA LEU A 224 -6.65 9.84 -17.11
C LEU A 224 -7.82 10.11 -18.08
N SER A 225 -8.09 9.15 -18.97
CA SER A 225 -9.24 9.26 -19.87
C SER A 225 -10.53 9.00 -19.09
N THR A 226 -11.50 9.90 -19.19
CA THR A 226 -12.86 9.72 -18.64
C THR A 226 -13.58 8.52 -19.27
N ASP A 227 -13.15 8.10 -20.46
CA ASP A 227 -13.72 6.96 -21.18
C ASP A 227 -13.18 5.62 -20.66
N GLN A 228 -12.28 5.61 -19.67
CA GLN A 228 -11.68 4.39 -19.11
C GLN A 228 -11.85 4.29 -17.59
N PRO A 229 -13.08 4.12 -17.10
CA PRO A 229 -13.38 4.13 -15.67
C PRO A 229 -12.97 2.83 -14.96
N PHE A 230 -12.66 1.75 -15.68
CA PHE A 230 -12.27 0.48 -15.06
C PHE A 230 -10.75 0.35 -15.01
N VAL A 231 -10.20 -0.10 -13.89
CA VAL A 231 -8.79 -0.45 -13.73
C VAL A 231 -8.59 -1.88 -13.25
N ARG A 232 -7.48 -2.49 -13.66
CA ARG A 232 -7.01 -3.79 -13.17
C ARG A 232 -5.50 -3.84 -13.15
N ALA A 233 -4.96 -4.73 -12.34
CA ALA A 233 -3.54 -5.07 -12.40
C ALA A 233 -3.30 -6.19 -13.42
N VAL A 234 -2.18 -6.11 -14.13
CA VAL A 234 -1.60 -7.24 -14.87
C VAL A 234 -0.19 -7.44 -14.34
N ILE A 235 0.01 -8.54 -13.62
CA ILE A 235 1.29 -8.90 -13.00
C ILE A 235 1.97 -9.93 -13.90
N THR A 236 3.21 -9.66 -14.29
CA THR A 236 4.00 -10.59 -15.10
C THR A 236 5.12 -11.17 -14.26
N VAL A 237 5.08 -12.49 -14.10
CA VAL A 237 6.06 -13.30 -13.38
C VAL A 237 6.96 -13.96 -14.42
N ALA A 238 8.13 -13.38 -14.69
CA ALA A 238 9.05 -13.84 -15.73
C ALA A 238 9.96 -14.97 -15.23
N THR A 239 10.05 -16.05 -15.99
CA THR A 239 10.72 -17.31 -15.61
C THR A 239 12.20 -17.43 -15.97
N GLY A 240 12.75 -16.51 -16.76
CA GLY A 240 14.04 -16.74 -17.39
C GLY A 240 14.04 -18.12 -18.09
N THR A 241 15.01 -18.98 -17.74
CA THR A 241 15.11 -20.36 -18.24
C THR A 241 14.63 -21.43 -17.26
N SER A 242 14.10 -21.05 -16.09
CA SER A 242 13.65 -22.00 -15.05
C SER A 242 12.14 -22.23 -15.09
N THR A 243 11.69 -23.50 -15.05
CA THR A 243 10.28 -23.86 -14.89
C THR A 243 9.87 -23.76 -13.42
N GLY A 244 8.66 -23.27 -13.14
CA GLY A 244 8.09 -23.24 -11.78
C GLY A 244 8.39 -21.98 -10.95
N TYR A 245 8.74 -20.85 -11.58
CA TYR A 245 8.89 -19.58 -10.86
C TYR A 245 7.54 -19.04 -10.40
N SER A 246 7.47 -18.62 -9.13
CA SER A 246 6.29 -18.05 -8.48
C SER A 246 6.64 -16.83 -7.63
N ALA A 247 5.69 -15.94 -7.44
CA ALA A 247 5.86 -14.78 -6.58
C ALA A 247 4.60 -14.49 -5.76
N SER A 248 4.79 -13.93 -4.57
CA SER A 248 3.71 -13.50 -3.69
C SER A 248 3.80 -12.01 -3.44
N GLY A 249 2.65 -11.39 -3.27
CA GLY A 249 2.58 -9.95 -3.11
C GLY A 249 1.15 -9.42 -3.13
N LEU A 250 1.06 -8.10 -3.19
CA LEU A 250 -0.20 -7.38 -3.26
C LEU A 250 0.00 -6.12 -4.09
N ILE A 251 -0.94 -5.84 -4.99
CA ILE A 251 -0.98 -4.61 -5.76
C ILE A 251 -2.30 -3.88 -5.52
N TRP A 252 -2.22 -2.58 -5.32
CA TRP A 252 -3.35 -1.73 -5.01
C TRP A 252 -3.30 -0.44 -5.83
N VAL A 253 -4.45 0.19 -5.96
CA VAL A 253 -4.64 1.50 -6.58
C VAL A 253 -5.39 2.40 -5.61
N GLY A 254 -5.15 3.70 -5.66
CA GLY A 254 -5.87 4.66 -4.84
C GLY A 254 -6.03 5.99 -5.52
N HIS A 255 -6.99 6.77 -5.07
CA HIS A 255 -7.10 8.18 -5.41
C HIS A 255 -7.36 8.99 -4.14
N GLN A 256 -7.04 10.28 -4.21
CA GLN A 256 -7.26 11.25 -3.14
C GLN A 256 -8.35 12.22 -3.56
#